data_AF-A0A096CWE0-F1
#
_entry.id   AF-A0A096CWE0-F1
#
_cell.length_a   1.000
_cell.length_b   1.000
_cell.length_c   1.000
_cell.angle_alpha   90.00
_cell.angle_beta   90.00
_cell.angle_gamma   90.00
#
_symmetry.space_group_name_H-M   'P 1'
#
loop_
_entity.id
_entity.type
_entity.pdbx_description
1 polymer ?
#
loop_
_entity_poly.entity_id
_entity_poly.type
_entity_poly.pdbx_seq_one_letter_code
_entity_poly.pdbx_strand_id
1 'polypeptide(L)' 'VFALEQFSLTEDKQLEVTLYERNGGRTLTFHLTAEDLQLAKKIDNLKLKW' A
#
# COMPACT_ATOMS: atom_id res chain seq x y z
N VAL A 1 2.20 -0.44 13.21
CA VAL A 1 1.76 -1.30 12.10
C VAL A 1 0.35 -0.86 11.74
N PHE A 2 0.16 -0.21 10.60
CA PHE A 2 -1.19 0.00 10.07
C PHE A 2 -1.56 -1.30 9.35
N ALA A 3 -2.41 -2.11 9.99
CA ALA A 3 -3.02 -3.26 9.36
C ALA A 3 -4.46 -2.88 9.08
N LEU A 4 -4.79 -2.59 7.83
CA LEU A 4 -6.17 -2.62 7.39
C LEU A 4 -6.57 -4.09 7.32
N GLU A 5 -7.72 -4.45 7.92
CA GLU A 5 -8.34 -5.73 7.65
C GLU A 5 -8.68 -5.85 6.15
N GLN A 6 -8.92 -7.06 5.66
CA GLN A 6 -9.25 -7.25 4.24
C GLN A 6 -10.53 -6.46 3.89
N PHE A 7 -10.42 -5.57 2.91
CA PHE A 7 -11.53 -4.74 2.45
C PHE A 7 -11.66 -4.81 0.93
N SER A 8 -12.82 -4.37 0.43
CA SER A 8 -13.11 -4.32 -1.01
C SER A 8 -13.32 -2.88 -1.45
N LEU A 9 -12.97 -2.59 -2.70
CA LEU A 9 -13.26 -1.33 -3.37
C LEU A 9 -14.39 -1.52 -4.39
N THR A 10 -15.19 -0.50 -4.59
CA THR A 10 -16.12 -0.43 -5.74
C THR A 10 -15.33 -0.14 -7.02
N GLU A 11 -15.84 -0.54 -8.18
CA GLU A 11 -15.12 -0.48 -9.47
C GLU A 11 -14.64 0.94 -9.86
N ASP A 12 -15.30 1.97 -9.33
CA ASP A 12 -14.99 3.39 -9.55
C ASP A 12 -13.97 3.96 -8.56
N LYS A 13 -13.44 3.15 -7.64
CA LYS A 13 -12.53 3.59 -6.58
C LYS A 13 -11.15 2.96 -6.67
N GLN A 14 -10.16 3.72 -6.21
CA GLN A 14 -8.78 3.29 -6.04
C GLN A 14 -8.31 3.54 -4.61
N LEU A 15 -7.38 2.73 -4.13
CA LEU A 15 -6.63 2.99 -2.91
C LEU A 15 -5.31 3.67 -3.27
N GLU A 16 -5.09 4.87 -2.75
CA GLU A 16 -3.79 5.53 -2.81
C GLU A 16 -3.01 5.26 -1.52
N VAL A 17 -1.77 4.81 -1.65
CA VAL A 17 -0.85 4.63 -0.53
C VAL A 17 0.39 5.47 -0.77
N THR A 18 0.65 6.42 0.12
CA THR A 18 1.83 7.28 0.07
C THR A 18 2.79 6.96 1.22
N LEU A 19 4.06 6.71 0.87
CA LEU A 19 5.14 6.53 1.82
C LEU A 19 6.01 7.79 1.84
N TYR A 20 6.18 8.34 3.04
CA TYR A 20 7.05 9.48 3.31
C TYR A 20 8.33 9.00 3.98
N GLU A 21 9.48 9.20 3.33
CA GLU A 21 10.76 8.92 3.95
C GLU A 21 11.11 10.03 4.95
N ARG A 22 11.21 9.67 6.23
CA ARG A 22 11.63 10.62 7.26
C ARG A 22 13.09 11.02 6.99
N ASN A 23 13.32 12.31 6.71
CA ASN A 23 14.62 12.93 6.43
C ASN A 23 15.26 12.56 5.07
N GLY A 24 14.59 11.80 4.19
CA GLY A 24 15.18 11.32 2.92
C GLY A 24 14.72 12.05 1.65
N GLY A 25 13.80 13.00 1.79
CA GLY A 25 13.30 13.83 0.68
C GLY A 25 12.47 13.10 -0.37
N ARG A 26 12.32 11.77 -0.26
CA ARG A 26 11.55 10.95 -1.19
C ARG A 26 10.13 10.72 -0.72
N THR A 27 9.21 10.83 -1.67
CA THR A 27 7.81 10.45 -1.53
C THR A 27 7.50 9.43 -2.62
N LEU A 28 6.91 8.29 -2.25
CA LEU A 28 6.45 7.28 -3.19
C LEU A 28 4.94 7.13 -3.05
N THR A 29 4.22 7.23 -4.17
CA THR A 29 2.76 7.05 -4.22
C THR A 29 2.43 5.85 -5.09
N PHE A 30 1.61 4.95 -4.56
CA PHE A 30 1.10 3.76 -5.23
C PHE A 30 -0.42 3.86 -5.36
N HIS A 31 -0.95 3.55 -6.54
CA HIS A 31 -2.38 3.45 -6.79
C HIS A 31 -2.72 1.97 -6.96
N LEU A 32 -3.66 1.48 -6.15
CA LEU A 32 -4.06 0.08 -6.08
C LEU A 32 -5.54 -0.02 -6.49
N THR A 33 -5.83 -1.00 -7.33
CA THR A 33 -7.18 -1.35 -7.79
C THR A 33 -7.79 -2.43 -6.91
N ALA A 34 -9.06 -2.74 -7.13
CA ALA A 34 -9.71 -3.87 -6.45
C ALA A 34 -9.02 -5.22 -6.75
N GLU A 35 -8.49 -5.41 -7.96
CA GLU A 35 -7.76 -6.63 -8.35
C GLU A 35 -6.46 -6.78 -7.54
N ASP A 36 -5.72 -5.70 -7.35
CA ASP A 36 -4.50 -5.69 -6.53
C ASP A 36 -4.79 -6.11 -5.08
N LEU A 37 -5.92 -5.66 -4.51
CA LEU A 37 -6.34 -6.00 -3.16
C LEU A 37 -6.74 -7.47 -3.00
N GLN A 38 -7.29 -8.10 -4.04
CA GLN A 38 -7.63 -9.53 -4.02
C GLN A 38 -6.37 -10.40 -4.03
N LEU A 39 -5.31 -9.95 -4.72
CA LEU A 39 -4.04 -10.66 -4.81
C LEU A 39 -3.09 -10.37 -3.65
N ALA A 40 -3.38 -9.34 -2.85
CA ALA A 40 -2.54 -8.89 -1.76
C ALA A 40 -2.31 -10.01 -0.73
N LYS A 41 -1.04 -10.19 -0.35
CA LYS A 41 -0.64 -11.11 0.72
C LYS A 41 -0.09 -10.32 1.89
N LYS A 42 -0.36 -10.81 3.10
CA LYS A 42 0.25 -10.26 4.31
C LYS A 42 1.77 -10.37 4.21
N ILE A 43 2.46 -9.24 4.28
CA ILE A 43 3.92 -9.19 4.37
C ILE A 43 4.27 -8.91 5.83
N ASP A 44 4.86 -9.89 6.49
CA ASP A 44 5.45 -9.72 7.82
C ASP A 44 6.93 -9.32 7.68
N ASN A 45 7.39 -8.36 8.49
CA ASN A 45 8.79 -7.90 8.54
C ASN A 45 9.37 -7.37 7.20
N LEU A 46 8.64 -6.46 6.53
CA LEU A 46 9.16 -5.75 5.35
C LEU A 46 10.48 -5.03 5.69
N LYS A 47 11.59 -5.44 5.05
CA LYS A 47 12.89 -4.77 5.12
C LYS A 47 13.16 -4.09 3.79
N LEU A 48 13.27 -2.77 3.81
CA LEU A 48 13.74 -2.00 2.67
C LEU A 48 15.25 -2.23 2.54
N LYS A 49 15.70 -2.65 1.35
CA LYS A 49 17.13 -2.68 1.00
C LYS A 49 17.43 -1.49 0.09
N TRP A 50 18.58 -0.88 0.34
CA TRP A 50 19.21 0.16 -0.48
C TRP A 50 20.30 -0.45 -1.34
#